data_AF-A0A2S0WY62-F1
#
_entry.id   AF-A0A2S0WY62-F1
#
_cell.length_a   1.000
_cell.length_b   1.000
_cell.length_c   1.000
_cell.angle_alpha   90.00
_cell.angle_beta   90.00
_cell.angle_gamma   90.00
#
_symmetry.space_group_name_H-M   'P 1'
#
loop_
_entity.id
_entity.type
_entity.pdbx_description
1 polymer ?
#
loop_
_entity_poly.entity_id
_entity_poly.type
_entity_poly.pdbx_seq_one_letter_code
_entity_poly.pdbx_strand_id
1 'polypeptide(L)'
;MAGKARRKQEAEPVEFRSQALAEALERQDIAAVALALRHGNTVVPLVKPGPRDKPLDGGEVWTYRDPKTGEVALLLFSDAANKPANLPPAVGLQSPAWLRTFLKRHESKITTVFLDIAGPHPMQAAPDELLRALEA
;
A
#
# COMPACT_ATOMS: atom_id res chain seq x y z
N MET A 1 -11.82 46.86 13.97
CA MET A 1 -10.81 46.05 14.69
C MET A 1 -11.23 44.58 14.66
N ALA A 2 -10.28 43.73 14.25
CA ALA A 2 -10.13 42.30 14.53
C ALA A 2 -11.17 41.29 14.00
N GLY A 3 -10.74 40.54 12.97
CA GLY A 3 -11.39 39.34 12.46
C GLY A 3 -11.24 38.13 13.40
N LYS A 4 -12.27 37.28 13.40
CA LYS A 4 -12.22 35.96 14.05
C LYS A 4 -11.41 35.00 13.18
N ALA A 5 -10.15 34.78 13.56
CA ALA A 5 -9.31 33.75 12.98
C ALA A 5 -9.95 32.37 13.21
N ARG A 6 -10.27 31.67 12.12
CA ARG A 6 -10.64 30.25 12.14
C ARG A 6 -9.42 29.46 12.63
N ARG A 7 -9.57 28.72 13.73
CA ARG A 7 -8.56 27.77 14.22
C ARG A 7 -8.26 26.77 13.10
N LYS A 8 -7.02 26.82 12.60
CA LYS A 8 -6.45 25.80 11.72
C LYS A 8 -6.35 24.54 12.58
N GLN A 9 -7.22 23.56 12.35
CA GLN A 9 -7.01 22.21 12.87
C GLN A 9 -5.65 21.76 12.33
N GLU A 10 -4.68 21.64 13.23
CA GLU A 10 -3.43 20.96 12.94
C GLU A 10 -3.80 19.53 12.56
N ALA A 11 -3.69 19.22 11.27
CA ALA A 11 -3.87 17.86 10.79
C ALA A 11 -2.87 16.98 11.54
N GLU A 12 -3.37 16.01 12.30
CA GLU A 12 -2.55 14.96 12.88
C GLU A 12 -1.64 14.40 11.79
N PRO A 13 -0.36 14.13 12.09
CA PRO A 13 0.56 13.58 11.11
C PRO A 13 -0.07 12.33 10.52
N VAL A 14 -0.23 12.30 9.20
CA VAL A 14 -0.80 11.14 8.48
C VAL A 14 0.12 9.96 8.77
N GLU A 15 -0.32 9.07 9.66
CA GLU A 15 0.37 7.81 9.90
C GLU A 15 0.18 6.94 8.67
N PHE A 16 1.27 6.69 7.94
CA PHE A 16 1.30 5.75 6.81
C PHE A 16 1.39 4.33 7.38
N ARG A 17 0.31 3.89 8.05
CA ARG A 17 0.26 2.60 8.74
C ARG A 17 -1.13 1.97 8.70
N SER A 18 -1.16 0.65 8.68
CA SER A 18 -2.31 -0.23 8.87
C SER A 18 -2.00 -1.21 9.98
N GLN A 19 -2.41 -0.88 11.21
CA GLN A 19 -2.17 -1.71 12.39
C GLN A 19 -2.81 -3.10 12.24
N ALA A 20 -4.03 -3.17 11.72
CA ALA A 20 -4.73 -4.44 11.50
C ALA A 20 -3.97 -5.38 10.55
N LEU A 21 -3.36 -4.83 9.48
CA LEU A 21 -2.55 -5.62 8.56
C LEU A 21 -1.27 -6.11 9.23
N ALA A 22 -0.60 -5.25 10.01
CA ALA A 22 0.62 -5.61 10.73
C ALA A 22 0.35 -6.75 11.73
N GLU A 23 -0.71 -6.65 12.54
CA GLU A 23 -1.09 -7.68 13.52
C GLU A 23 -1.50 -9.00 12.85
N ALA A 24 -2.20 -8.92 11.70
CA ALA A 24 -2.59 -10.11 10.94
C ALA A 24 -1.37 -10.84 10.37
N LEU A 25 -0.39 -10.10 9.84
CA LEU A 25 0.88 -10.65 9.34
C LEU A 25 1.71 -11.27 10.47
N GLU A 26 1.80 -10.61 11.63
CA GLU A 26 2.47 -11.14 12.82
C GLU A 26 1.88 -12.48 13.28
N ARG A 27 0.55 -12.58 13.30
CA ARG A 27 -0.16 -13.81 13.68
C ARG A 27 -0.15 -14.88 12.59
N GLN A 28 0.33 -14.55 11.39
CA GLN A 28 0.22 -15.37 10.19
C GLN A 28 -1.23 -15.81 9.93
N ASP A 29 -2.20 -14.95 10.26
CA ASP A 29 -3.62 -15.22 10.13
C ASP A 29 -4.11 -14.73 8.76
N ILE A 30 -4.20 -15.66 7.81
CA ILE A 30 -4.58 -15.38 6.42
C ILE A 30 -5.98 -14.76 6.32
N ALA A 31 -6.92 -15.17 7.17
CA ALA A 31 -8.27 -14.61 7.17
C ALA A 31 -8.26 -13.18 7.69
N ALA A 32 -7.49 -12.91 8.74
CA ALA A 32 -7.29 -11.55 9.25
C ALA A 32 -6.54 -10.66 8.23
N VAL A 33 -5.57 -11.21 7.49
CA VAL A 33 -4.88 -10.46 6.41
C VAL A 33 -5.88 -10.09 5.32
N ALA A 34 -6.72 -11.04 4.88
CA ALA A 34 -7.75 -10.76 3.91
C ALA A 34 -8.74 -9.68 4.41
N LEU A 35 -9.18 -9.77 5.66
CA LEU A 35 -10.06 -8.78 6.28
C LEU A 35 -9.40 -7.40 6.37
N ALA A 36 -8.12 -7.35 6.75
CA ALA A 36 -7.35 -6.12 6.82
C ALA A 36 -7.16 -5.49 5.44
N LEU A 37 -6.98 -6.28 4.38
CA LEU A 37 -6.92 -5.77 3.01
C LEU A 37 -8.26 -5.22 2.51
N ARG A 38 -9.40 -5.82 2.93
CA ARG A 38 -10.75 -5.34 2.54
C ARG A 38 -11.12 -4.01 3.15
N HIS A 39 -10.68 -3.76 4.37
CA HIS A 39 -11.17 -2.64 5.17
C HIS A 39 -10.09 -1.62 5.55
N GLY A 40 -8.82 -2.00 5.42
CA GLY A 40 -7.68 -1.17 5.76
C GLY A 40 -6.95 -0.62 4.54
N ASN A 41 -6.20 0.45 4.75
CA ASN A 41 -5.33 0.99 3.71
C ASN A 41 -4.02 0.18 3.62
N THR A 42 -3.37 0.24 2.47
CA THR A 42 -2.03 -0.32 2.25
C THR A 42 -1.06 0.78 1.86
N VAL A 43 0.18 0.67 2.32
CA VAL A 43 1.25 1.58 1.92
C VAL A 43 1.95 1.02 0.68
N VAL A 44 2.17 1.87 -0.31
CA VAL A 44 2.90 1.52 -1.54
C VAL A 44 4.06 2.48 -1.79
N PRO A 45 5.21 2.00 -2.29
CA PRO A 45 6.30 2.88 -2.70
C PRO A 45 5.93 3.59 -4.01
N LEU A 46 6.31 4.86 -4.15
CA LEU A 46 6.00 5.67 -5.32
C LEU A 46 7.29 6.12 -6.04
N VAL A 47 7.37 5.89 -7.35
CA VAL A 47 8.37 6.50 -8.23
C VAL A 47 8.21 8.03 -8.22
N LYS A 48 6.95 8.49 -8.32
CA LYS A 48 6.60 9.90 -8.30
C LYS A 48 5.38 10.10 -7.39
N PRO A 49 5.44 11.04 -6.44
CA PRO A 49 4.27 11.44 -5.67
C PRO A 49 3.13 11.93 -6.56
N GLY A 50 1.89 11.72 -6.12
CA GLY A 50 0.72 12.30 -6.76
C GLY A 50 0.70 13.84 -6.70
N PRO A 51 0.01 14.53 -7.62
CA PRO A 51 -0.18 15.96 -7.54
C PRO A 51 -0.94 16.33 -6.26
N ARG A 52 -0.47 17.32 -5.50
CA ARG A 52 -1.13 17.77 -4.25
C ARG A 52 -2.58 18.22 -4.48
N ASP A 53 -2.86 18.70 -5.69
CA ASP A 53 -4.15 19.26 -6.09
C ASP A 53 -5.10 18.17 -6.64
N LYS A 54 -4.60 16.95 -6.87
CA LYS A 54 -5.36 15.77 -7.33
C LYS A 54 -5.05 14.57 -6.44
N PRO A 55 -5.57 14.55 -5.20
CA PRO A 55 -5.28 13.47 -4.24
C PRO A 55 -5.76 12.08 -4.69
N LEU A 56 -6.58 11.99 -5.75
CA LEU A 56 -7.03 10.73 -6.35
C LEU A 56 -6.01 10.12 -7.34
N ASP A 57 -5.10 10.93 -7.90
CA ASP A 57 -3.97 10.45 -8.68
C ASP A 57 -2.87 10.06 -7.70
N GLY A 58 -3.00 8.87 -7.10
CA GLY A 58 -2.16 8.33 -6.01
C GLY A 58 -0.66 8.12 -6.30
N GLY A 59 -0.12 8.78 -7.33
CA GLY A 59 1.26 8.69 -7.76
C GLY A 59 1.56 7.53 -8.70
N GLU A 60 2.79 7.51 -9.21
CA GLU A 60 3.31 6.40 -10.02
C GLU A 60 3.89 5.33 -9.08
N VAL A 61 3.22 4.18 -9.00
CA VAL A 61 3.61 3.08 -8.08
C VAL A 61 4.89 2.42 -8.57
N TRP A 62 5.84 2.26 -7.66
CA TRP A 62 7.06 1.53 -7.94
C TRP A 62 6.78 0.01 -7.91
N THR A 63 7.31 -0.70 -8.88
CA THR A 63 7.28 -2.18 -8.93
C THR A 63 8.68 -2.70 -9.16
N TYR A 64 8.96 -3.88 -8.62
CA TYR A 64 10.20 -4.58 -8.92
C TYR A 64 10.02 -5.35 -10.22
N ARG A 65 11.03 -5.32 -11.09
CA ARG A 65 11.11 -6.18 -12.27
C ARG A 65 12.36 -7.04 -12.15
N ASP A 66 12.19 -8.35 -12.16
CA ASP A 66 13.32 -9.28 -12.17
C ASP A 66 14.09 -9.12 -13.50
N PRO A 67 15.41 -8.86 -13.46
CA PRO A 67 16.19 -8.62 -14.67
C PRO A 67 16.46 -9.90 -15.49
N LYS A 68 16.28 -11.08 -14.91
CA LYS A 68 16.50 -12.39 -15.55
C LYS A 68 15.20 -12.93 -16.15
N THR A 69 14.09 -12.87 -15.42
CA THR A 69 12.81 -13.45 -15.84
C THR A 69 11.85 -12.43 -16.43
N GLY A 70 12.03 -11.15 -16.12
CA GLY A 70 11.12 -10.07 -16.51
C GLY A 70 9.83 -10.02 -15.67
N GLU A 71 9.68 -10.91 -14.69
CA GLU A 71 8.55 -10.96 -13.76
C GLU A 71 8.43 -9.66 -12.95
N VAL A 72 7.19 -9.28 -12.63
CA VAL A 72 6.91 -8.02 -11.94
C VAL A 72 6.30 -8.30 -10.58
N ALA A 73 6.95 -7.78 -9.54
CA ALA A 73 6.44 -7.84 -8.18
C ALA A 73 5.93 -6.48 -7.70
N LEU A 74 4.75 -6.48 -7.10
CA LEU A 74 4.20 -5.36 -6.35
C LEU A 74 4.63 -5.47 -4.88
N LEU A 75 5.04 -4.35 -4.29
CA LEU A 75 5.34 -4.28 -2.85
C LEU A 75 4.24 -3.51 -2.14
N LEU A 76 3.64 -4.14 -1.12
CA LEU A 76 2.69 -3.56 -0.20
C LEU A 76 3.29 -3.58 1.20
N PHE A 77 3.02 -2.55 1.99
CA PHE A 77 3.49 -2.46 3.37
C PHE A 77 2.33 -2.16 4.32
N SER A 78 2.38 -2.75 5.50
CA SER A 78 1.52 -2.35 6.62
C SER A 78 2.00 -1.06 7.26
N ASP A 79 3.28 -0.70 7.13
CA ASP A 79 3.88 0.51 7.68
C ASP A 79 4.95 1.06 6.74
N ALA A 80 4.99 2.38 6.53
CA ALA A 80 6.06 3.03 5.79
C ALA A 80 7.45 2.79 6.42
N ALA A 81 7.54 2.53 7.73
CA ALA A 81 8.77 2.14 8.41
C ALA A 81 9.35 0.81 7.90
N ASN A 82 8.51 -0.07 7.38
CA ASN A 82 8.94 -1.35 6.79
C ASN A 82 9.47 -1.18 5.36
N LYS A 83 9.45 0.03 4.79
CA LYS A 83 9.94 0.29 3.43
C LYS A 83 11.48 0.28 3.43
N PRO A 84 12.14 -0.58 2.64
CA PRO A 84 13.59 -0.54 2.47
C PRO A 84 14.12 0.84 2.05
N ALA A 85 15.31 1.18 2.53
CA ALA A 85 15.98 2.45 2.23
C ALA A 85 16.40 2.59 0.75
N ASN A 86 16.57 1.47 0.03
CA ASN A 86 16.89 1.46 -1.40
C ASN A 86 15.68 1.65 -2.32
N LEU A 87 14.45 1.68 -1.79
CA LEU A 87 13.25 2.04 -2.55
C LEU A 87 13.09 3.57 -2.59
N PRO A 88 12.35 4.11 -3.58
CA PRO A 88 12.02 5.53 -3.61
C PRO A 88 11.51 6.05 -2.26
N PRO A 89 11.86 7.30 -1.88
CA PRO A 89 11.53 7.83 -0.57
C PRO A 89 10.02 8.10 -0.40
N ALA A 90 9.32 8.34 -1.50
CA ALA A 90 7.90 8.63 -1.47
C ALA A 90 7.06 7.36 -1.26
N VAL A 91 6.02 7.49 -0.44
CA VAL A 91 5.00 6.46 -0.22
C VAL A 91 3.61 7.03 -0.45
N GLY A 92 2.69 6.17 -0.87
CA GLY A 92 1.27 6.46 -0.98
C GLY A 92 0.48 5.57 -0.03
N LEU A 93 -0.53 6.13 0.61
CA LEU A 93 -1.53 5.36 1.35
C LEU A 93 -2.72 5.10 0.42
N GLN A 94 -2.98 3.83 0.12
CA GLN A 94 -3.96 3.43 -0.88
C GLN A 94 -5.13 2.69 -0.24
N SER A 95 -6.35 3.01 -0.69
CA SER A 95 -7.56 2.36 -0.22
C SER A 95 -7.76 0.97 -0.82
N PRO A 96 -8.59 0.11 -0.20
CA PRO A 96 -8.97 -1.19 -0.77
C PRO A 96 -9.53 -1.09 -2.20
N ALA A 97 -10.35 -0.07 -2.47
CA ALA A 97 -10.94 0.17 -3.78
C ALA A 97 -9.89 0.53 -4.85
N TRP A 98 -8.89 1.34 -4.46
CA TRP A 98 -7.76 1.64 -5.32
C TRP A 98 -6.94 0.38 -5.60
N LEU A 99 -6.61 -0.40 -4.57
CA LEU A 99 -5.76 -1.59 -4.68
C LEU A 99 -6.42 -2.63 -5.59
N ARG A 100 -7.73 -2.86 -5.41
CA ARG A 100 -8.53 -3.70 -6.30
C ARG A 100 -8.46 -3.22 -7.75
N THR A 101 -8.68 -1.94 -7.99
CA THR A 101 -8.63 -1.35 -9.35
C THR A 101 -7.24 -1.47 -9.97
N PHE A 102 -6.19 -1.26 -9.18
CA PHE A 102 -4.80 -1.37 -9.61
C PHE A 102 -4.45 -2.81 -9.99
N LEU A 103 -4.77 -3.78 -9.13
CA LEU A 103 -4.51 -5.19 -9.38
C LEU A 103 -5.25 -5.68 -10.63
N LYS A 104 -6.52 -5.31 -10.83
CA LYS A 104 -7.26 -5.66 -12.06
C LYS A 104 -6.65 -5.05 -13.32
N ARG A 105 -6.23 -3.78 -13.25
CA ARG A 105 -5.61 -3.09 -14.39
C ARG A 105 -4.28 -3.74 -14.80
N HIS A 106 -3.57 -4.32 -13.85
CA HIS A 106 -2.22 -4.86 -14.03
C HIS A 106 -2.16 -6.38 -13.85
N GLU A 107 -3.29 -7.08 -13.89
CA GLU A 107 -3.43 -8.51 -13.60
C GLU A 107 -2.54 -9.37 -14.50
N SER A 108 -2.41 -9.00 -15.77
CA SER A 108 -1.55 -9.71 -16.73
C SER A 108 -0.05 -9.39 -16.62
N LYS A 109 0.33 -8.43 -15.77
CA LYS A 109 1.71 -7.94 -15.65
C LYS A 109 2.33 -8.28 -14.31
N ILE A 110 1.60 -8.07 -13.22
CA ILE A 110 2.07 -8.38 -11.86
C ILE A 110 1.96 -9.89 -11.69
N THR A 111 3.05 -10.53 -11.32
CA THR A 111 3.11 -11.98 -11.10
C THR A 111 3.14 -12.35 -9.63
N THR A 112 3.49 -11.40 -8.76
CA THR A 112 3.61 -11.61 -7.33
C THR A 112 3.35 -10.32 -6.57
N VAL A 113 2.77 -10.45 -5.38
CA VAL A 113 2.69 -9.37 -4.40
C VAL A 113 3.43 -9.79 -3.14
N PHE A 114 4.34 -8.93 -2.67
CA PHE A 114 4.97 -9.07 -1.36
C PHE A 114 4.33 -8.08 -0.39
N LEU A 115 3.94 -8.57 0.78
CA LEU A 115 3.51 -7.79 1.93
C LEU A 115 4.66 -7.73 2.93
N ASP A 116 5.04 -6.52 3.36
CA ASP A 116 6.05 -6.27 4.39
C ASP A 116 7.38 -7.01 4.17
N ILE A 117 7.90 -6.98 2.94
CA ILE A 117 9.15 -7.70 2.58
C ILE A 117 10.36 -7.35 3.46
N ALA A 118 10.41 -6.15 4.03
CA ALA A 118 11.43 -5.73 5.00
C ALA A 118 10.88 -5.49 6.42
N GLY A 119 9.61 -5.86 6.66
CA GLY A 119 9.05 -5.98 8.00
C GLY A 119 9.40 -7.34 8.63
N PRO A 120 9.06 -7.52 9.92
CA PRO A 120 9.37 -8.75 10.66
C PRO A 120 8.60 -9.98 10.18
N HIS A 121 7.46 -9.79 9.50
CA HIS A 121 6.54 -10.85 9.10
C HIS A 121 6.18 -10.74 7.62
N PRO A 122 7.12 -11.00 6.70
CA PRO A 122 6.86 -10.91 5.28
C PRO A 122 5.89 -12.00 4.83
N MET A 123 5.01 -11.65 3.90
CA MET A 123 4.12 -12.60 3.24
C MET A 123 4.20 -12.39 1.73
N GLN A 124 4.09 -13.49 0.97
CA GLN A 124 3.98 -13.46 -0.48
C GLN A 124 2.63 -14.04 -0.89
N ALA A 125 2.01 -13.45 -1.90
CA ALA A 125 0.75 -13.94 -2.43
C ALA A 125 0.63 -13.66 -3.93
N ALA A 126 -0.19 -14.45 -4.61
CA ALA A 126 -0.50 -14.20 -6.01
C ALA A 126 -1.53 -13.05 -6.14
N PRO A 127 -1.51 -12.26 -7.23
CA PRO A 127 -2.44 -11.14 -7.41
C PRO A 127 -3.91 -11.55 -7.41
N ASP A 128 -4.23 -12.75 -7.91
CA ASP A 128 -5.58 -13.30 -7.95
C ASP A 128 -6.09 -13.67 -6.55
N GLU A 129 -5.22 -14.16 -5.66
CA GLU A 129 -5.53 -14.40 -4.26
C GLU A 129 -5.88 -13.10 -3.53
N LEU A 130 -5.13 -12.02 -3.79
CA LEU A 130 -5.40 -10.70 -3.24
C LEU A 130 -6.69 -10.12 -3.79
N LEU A 131 -6.97 -10.30 -5.08
CA LEU A 131 -8.25 -9.89 -5.67
C LEU A 131 -9.42 -10.63 -5.03
N ARG A 132 -9.32 -11.95 -4.85
CA ARG A 132 -10.32 -12.73 -4.10
C ARG A 132 -10.48 -12.21 -2.68
N ALA A 133 -9.37 -11.90 -2.01
CA ALA A 133 -9.40 -11.31 -0.68
C ALA A 133 -10.08 -9.94 -0.67
N LEU A 134 -9.93 -9.10 -1.69
CA LEU A 134 -10.53 -7.76 -1.75
C LEU A 134 -12.01 -7.75 -2.16
N GLU A 135 -12.51 -8.81 -2.78
CA GLU A 135 -13.85 -8.85 -3.40
C GLU A 135 -14.92 -9.63 -2.64
N ALA A 136 -14.53 -10.45 -1.68
CA ALA A 136 -15.48 -11.34 -0.99
C ALA A 136 -16.25 -10.67 0.14
#